data_AF-A0A535DXR5-F1
#
_entry.id   AF-A0A535DXR5-F1
#
_cell.length_a   1.000
_cell.length_b   1.000
_cell.length_c   1.000
_cell.angle_alpha   90.00
_cell.angle_beta   90.00
_cell.angle_gamma   90.00
#
_symmetry.space_group_name_H-M   'P 1'
#
loop_
_entity.id
_entity.type
_entity.pdbx_description
1 polymer ?
#
loop_
_entity_poly.entity_id
_entity_poly.type
_entity_poly.pdbx_seq_one_letter_code
_entity_poly.pdbx_strand_id
1 'polypeptide(L)' 'TVLDETLPIAKSTISYHIKILYHAGLIHVRKDGRYYFYRLRREVFDQYVDGFLDRLAVARRGRKNRSTMELTAHR' A
#
# COMPACT_ATOMS: atom_id res chain seq x y z
N THR A 1 -3.26 11.88 -8.60
CA THR A 1 -3.83 10.52 -8.86
C THR A 1 -4.48 10.09 -7.57
N VAL A 2 -5.46 9.18 -7.52
CA VAL A 2 -6.04 8.78 -6.21
C VAL A 2 -4.97 8.37 -5.17
N LEU A 3 -3.80 7.90 -5.62
CA LEU A 3 -2.68 7.58 -4.76
C LEU A 3 -1.99 8.77 -4.07
N ASP A 4 -1.90 9.96 -4.70
CA ASP A 4 -1.28 11.13 -4.07
C ASP A 4 -2.21 11.84 -3.07
N GLU A 5 -3.51 11.69 -3.23
CA GLU A 5 -4.52 12.20 -2.28
C GLU A 5 -4.67 11.32 -1.03
N THR A 6 -4.34 10.03 -1.14
CA THR A 6 -4.58 9.04 -0.06
C THR A 6 -3.38 8.80 0.85
N LEU A 7 -2.19 9.27 0.47
CA LEU A 7 -0.96 9.08 1.23
C LEU A 7 -0.44 10.43 1.75
N PRO A 8 -0.15 10.57 3.06
CA PRO A 8 0.34 11.81 3.65
C PRO A 8 1.85 12.01 3.39
N ILE A 9 2.29 11.87 2.14
CA ILE A 9 3.69 12.02 1.72
C ILE A 9 3.78 12.75 0.36
N ALA A 10 4.95 13.32 0.06
CA ALA A 10 5.16 14.07 -1.17
C ALA A 10 5.05 13.20 -2.43
N LYS A 11 4.60 13.81 -3.55
CA LYS A 11 4.49 13.14 -4.86
C LYS A 11 5.81 12.56 -5.36
N SER A 12 6.92 13.21 -5.09
CA SER A 12 8.27 12.73 -5.41
C SER A 12 8.59 11.43 -4.68
N THR A 13 8.26 11.33 -3.39
CA THR A 13 8.43 10.13 -2.57
C THR A 13 7.55 8.98 -3.04
N ILE A 14 6.28 9.26 -3.38
CA ILE A 14 5.38 8.25 -3.98
C ILE A 14 5.98 7.72 -5.27
N SER A 15 6.43 8.61 -6.16
CA SER A 15 7.01 8.24 -7.46
C SER A 15 8.27 7.38 -7.29
N TYR A 16 9.12 7.73 -6.33
CA TYR A 16 10.31 6.96 -5.97
C TYR A 16 9.97 5.53 -5.56
N HIS A 17 9.04 5.35 -4.61
CA HIS A 17 8.67 4.01 -4.15
C HIS A 17 7.93 3.19 -5.20
N ILE A 18 7.04 3.81 -5.98
CA ILE A 18 6.37 3.14 -7.10
C ILE A 18 7.39 2.61 -8.11
N LYS A 19 8.42 3.40 -8.44
CA LYS A 19 9.50 2.97 -9.34
C LYS A 19 10.23 1.75 -8.78
N ILE A 20 10.55 1.73 -7.48
CA ILE A 20 11.19 0.58 -6.83
C ILE A 20 10.30 -0.67 -6.90
N LEU A 21 9.03 -0.55 -6.50
CA LEU A 21 8.09 -1.67 -6.52
C LEU A 21 7.88 -2.23 -7.93
N TYR A 22 7.85 -1.36 -8.93
CA TYR A 22 7.74 -1.76 -10.33
C TYR A 22 8.99 -2.52 -10.79
N HIS A 23 10.19 -1.99 -10.53
CA HIS A 23 11.44 -2.66 -10.90
C HIS A 23 11.66 -3.98 -10.17
N ALA A 24 11.20 -4.08 -8.92
CA ALA A 24 11.20 -5.34 -8.16
C ALA A 24 10.15 -6.35 -8.68
N GLY A 25 9.33 -5.99 -9.66
CA GLY A 25 8.32 -6.87 -10.22
C GLY A 25 7.14 -7.16 -9.28
N LEU A 26 6.92 -6.30 -8.29
CA LEU A 26 5.87 -6.47 -7.25
C LEU A 26 4.53 -5.84 -7.63
N ILE A 27 4.52 -4.94 -8.61
CA ILE A 27 3.30 -4.27 -9.09
C ILE A 27 3.24 -4.24 -10.61
N HIS A 28 2.02 -4.23 -11.14
CA HIS A 28 1.72 -3.84 -12.51
C HIS A 28 1.43 -2.34 -12.57
N VAL A 29 1.93 -1.69 -13.62
CA VAL A 29 1.66 -0.30 -13.93
C VAL A 29 1.04 -0.23 -15.33
N ARG A 30 -0.14 0.38 -15.44
CA ARG A 30 -0.79 0.66 -16.71
C ARG A 30 -0.97 2.17 -16.86
N LYS A 31 -0.55 2.73 -17.99
CA LYS A 31 -0.78 4.14 -18.33
C LYS A 31 -2.01 4.26 -19.22
N ASP A 32 -2.87 5.22 -18.92
CA ASP A 32 -4.06 5.54 -19.72
C ASP A 32 -4.19 7.07 -19.80
N GLY A 33 -3.81 7.64 -20.95
CA GLY A 33 -3.63 9.08 -21.10
C GLY A 33 -2.67 9.67 -20.05
N ARG A 34 -3.20 10.54 -19.18
CA ARG A 34 -2.45 11.19 -18.09
C ARG A 34 -2.45 10.39 -16.79
N TYR A 35 -3.24 9.32 -16.70
CA TYR A 35 -3.42 8.56 -15.46
C TYR A 35 -2.54 7.32 -15.44
N TYR A 36 -2.06 6.99 -14.25
CA TYR A 36 -1.35 5.76 -13.96
C TYR A 36 -2.18 4.90 -13.02
N PHE A 37 -2.35 3.64 -13.39
CA PHE A 37 -3.08 2.64 -12.63
C PHE A 37 -2.10 1.59 -12.12
N TYR A 38 -2.15 1.36 -10.81
CA TYR A 38 -1.26 0.45 -10.10
C TYR A 38 -2.05 -0.76 -9.60
N ARG A 39 -1.53 -1.96 -9.81
CA ARG A 39 -2.09 -3.20 -9.23
C ARG A 39 -0.98 -4.03 -8.60
N LEU A 40 -1.27 -4.66 -7.47
CA LEU A 40 -0.36 -5.60 -6.83
C LEU A 40 -0.27 -6.89 -7.66
N ARG A 41 0.94 -7.43 -7.81
CA ARG A 41 1.18 -8.75 -8.41
C ARG A 41 1.09 -9.82 -7.33
N ARG A 42 -0.14 -10.13 -6.92
CA ARG A 42 -0.39 -11.05 -5.79
C ARG A 42 0.29 -12.40 -5.99
N GLU A 43 0.30 -12.89 -7.23
CA GLU A 43 0.94 -14.13 -7.62
C GLU A 43 2.44 -14.18 -7.23
N VAL A 44 3.14 -13.04 -7.28
CA VAL A 44 4.55 -12.96 -6.89
C VAL A 44 4.70 -13.09 -5.38
N PHE A 45 3.81 -12.49 -4.60
CA PHE A 45 3.84 -12.62 -3.14
C PHE A 45 3.49 -14.05 -2.73
N ASP A 46 2.46 -14.64 -3.33
CA ASP A 46 2.03 -16.00 -3.03
C ASP A 46 3.13 -17.02 -3.40
N GLN A 47 3.85 -16.79 -4.50
CA GLN A 47 4.93 -17.67 -4.96
C GLN A 47 6.21 -17.56 -4.10
N TYR A 48 6.64 -16.34 -3.75
CA TYR A 48 7.97 -16.11 -3.16
C TYR A 48 7.94 -15.81 -1.65
N VAL A 49 6.82 -15.33 -1.13
CA VAL A 49 6.69 -14.87 0.26
C VAL A 49 5.32 -15.21 0.82
N ASP A 50 4.99 -16.50 0.85
CA ASP A 50 3.66 -16.98 1.23
C ASP A 50 3.17 -16.44 2.59
N GLY A 51 1.87 -16.12 2.64
CA GLY A 51 1.19 -15.51 3.78
C GLY A 51 1.65 -14.09 4.14
N PHE A 52 2.55 -13.46 3.39
CA PHE A 52 3.05 -12.10 3.70
C PHE A 52 1.93 -11.06 3.71
N LEU A 53 1.05 -11.10 2.69
CA LEU A 53 -0.05 -10.15 2.57
C LEU A 53 -1.06 -10.32 3.71
N ASP A 54 -1.28 -11.55 4.19
CA ASP A 54 -2.17 -11.82 5.31
C ASP A 54 -1.60 -11.28 6.62
N ARG A 55 -0.29 -11.50 6.86
CA ARG A 55 0.42 -10.93 8.02
C ARG A 55 0.35 -9.39 8.02
N LEU A 56 0.51 -8.75 6.87
CA LEU A 56 0.32 -7.29 6.74
C LEU A 56 -1.12 -6.86 7.05
N ALA A 57 -2.12 -7.61 6.59
CA ALA A 57 -3.53 -7.31 6.84
C ALA A 57 -3.90 -7.40 8.33
N VAL A 58 -3.34 -8.36 9.06
CA VAL A 58 -3.51 -8.49 10.51
C VAL A 58 -2.86 -7.30 11.24
N ALA A 59 -1.63 -6.94 10.87
CA ALA A 59 -0.93 -5.80 11.47
C ALA A 59 -1.67 -4.46 11.31
N ARG A 60 -2.39 -4.27 10.20
CA ARG A 60 -3.25 -3.09 9.98
C ARG A 60 -4.44 -3.05 10.93
N ARG A 61 -5.07 -4.20 11.22
CA ARG A 61 -6.20 -4.30 12.16
C ARG A 61 -5.77 -3.94 13.59
N GLY A 62 -4.59 -4.41 14.02
CA GLY A 62 -4.03 -4.04 15.34
C GLY A 62 -3.69 -2.56 15.52
N ARG A 63 -3.44 -1.82 14.43
CA ARG A 63 -3.27 -0.35 14.47
C ARG A 63 -4.61 0.39 14.54
N LYS A 64 -5.60 -0.04 13.76
CA LYS A 64 -6.94 0.58 13.75
C LYS A 64 -7.65 0.46 15.10
N ASN A 65 -7.48 -0.67 15.80
CA ASN A 65 -8.10 -0.88 17.12
C ASN A 65 -7.51 0.01 18.22
N ARG A 66 -6.21 0.33 18.17
CA ARG A 66 -5.56 1.21 19.16
C ARG A 66 -6.03 2.66 19.06
N SER A 67 -6.21 3.18 17.85
CA SER A 67 -6.76 4.53 17.65
C SER A 67 -8.20 4.69 18.15
N THR A 68 -9.00 3.61 18.17
CA THR A 68 -10.37 3.66 18.69
C THR A 68 -10.41 3.63 20.22
N MET A 69 -9.52 2.86 20.87
CA MET A 69 -9.48 2.78 22.33
C MET A 69 -8.99 4.07 23.00
N GLU A 70 -8.01 4.77 22.41
CA GLU A 70 -7.53 6.07 22.93
C GLU A 70 -8.60 7.18 22.84
N LEU A 71 -9.51 7.11 21.86
CA LEU A 71 -10.60 8.09 21.71
C LEU A 71 -11.75 7.86 22.70
N THR A 72 -11.97 6.62 23.15
CA THR A 72 -12.96 6.28 24.19
C THR A 72 -12.45 6.45 25.62
N ALA A 73 -11.13 6.46 25.85
CA ALA A 73 -10.55 6.57 27.19
C ALA A 73 -10.50 8.00 27.74
N HIS A 74 -10.89 9.00 26.94
CA HIS A 74 -10.91 10.42 27.31
C HIS A 74 -12.33 11.01 27.46
N ARG A 75 -13.33 10.16 27.68
CA ARG A 75 -14.67 10.54 28.15
C ARG A 75 -14.89 9.98 29.56
#